data_AF-A0A9Q0JPY7-F1
#
_entry.id   AF-A0A9Q0JPY7-F1
#
_cell.length_a   1.000
_cell.length_b   1.000
_cell.length_c   1.000
_cell.angle_alpha   90.00
_cell.angle_beta   90.00
_cell.angle_gamma   90.00
#
_symmetry.space_group_name_H-M   'P 1'
#
loop_
_entity.id
_entity.type
_entity.pdbx_description
1 polymer ?
#
loop_
_entity_poly.entity_id
_entity_poly.type
_entity_poly.pdbx_seq_one_letter_code
_entity_poly.pdbx_strand_id
1 'polypeptide(L)'
;EKVVIPLNKPCIFLEGAGTGIRGTTIESDDNGDNNPVFISHPDNIVAKGIAFKNNYSYPDNGIKAKDGIVLKQASAVQVEGDRCAFFKCAFHGIQDTLYDKSGRHYFKECFIEGSVDFIYGVAQSIYEKCIVSVNIGKFLPTLSGFITAQGKRAPQDTNDVIEPPAWDDWNRTVHEKDFTYVEAENYGPGVAAKRVGWVKNLTESELLKYVDVGYVDGDGWLAKLPNV
;
A
#
# COMPACT_ATOMS: atom_id res chain seq x y z
N GLU A 1 -9.54 -17.57 5.08
CA GLU A 1 -10.49 -17.66 3.94
C GLU A 1 -10.25 -16.50 2.98
N LYS A 2 -10.86 -16.55 1.78
CA LYS A 2 -10.90 -15.43 0.83
C LYS A 2 -12.24 -14.70 0.91
N VAL A 3 -12.21 -13.36 0.84
CA VAL A 3 -13.41 -12.51 0.92
C VAL A 3 -13.45 -11.54 -0.25
N VAL A 4 -14.61 -11.45 -0.92
CA VAL A 4 -14.85 -10.51 -2.02
C VAL A 4 -16.11 -9.71 -1.71
N ILE A 5 -15.99 -8.37 -1.64
CA ILE A 5 -17.13 -7.47 -1.63
C ILE A 5 -17.44 -7.11 -3.10
N PRO A 6 -18.56 -7.58 -3.68
CA PRO A 6 -18.92 -7.31 -5.06
C PRO A 6 -19.37 -5.87 -5.27
N LEU A 7 -19.20 -5.38 -6.49
CA LEU A 7 -19.49 -3.99 -6.92
C LEU A 7 -20.92 -3.50 -6.60
N ASN A 8 -21.89 -4.42 -6.44
CA ASN A 8 -23.27 -4.09 -6.10
C ASN A 8 -23.56 -4.01 -4.59
N LYS A 9 -22.54 -3.95 -3.73
CA LYS A 9 -22.67 -3.81 -2.26
C LYS A 9 -21.80 -2.67 -1.67
N PRO A 10 -22.02 -1.40 -2.07
CA PRO A 10 -21.35 -0.25 -1.45
C PRO A 10 -21.76 -0.06 0.01
N CYS A 11 -21.06 0.84 0.71
CA CYS A 11 -21.37 1.27 2.08
C CYS A 11 -21.32 0.16 3.14
N ILE A 12 -20.53 -0.90 2.94
CA ILE A 12 -20.25 -1.91 3.97
C ILE A 12 -19.17 -1.40 4.93
N PHE A 13 -19.47 -1.51 6.22
CA PHE A 13 -18.55 -1.30 7.33
C PHE A 13 -18.14 -2.66 7.91
N LEU A 14 -16.84 -2.92 8.02
CA LEU A 14 -16.25 -4.11 8.62
C LEU A 14 -15.51 -3.72 9.90
N GLU A 15 -15.83 -4.33 11.03
CA GLU A 15 -15.16 -4.11 12.32
C GLU A 15 -14.65 -5.43 12.91
N GLY A 16 -13.37 -5.45 13.25
CA GLY A 16 -12.69 -6.56 13.90
C GLY A 16 -12.21 -6.21 15.31
N ALA A 17 -11.78 -7.23 16.06
CA ALA A 17 -11.29 -7.11 17.43
C ALA A 17 -9.86 -6.53 17.55
N GLY A 18 -9.36 -5.85 16.51
CA GLY A 18 -7.97 -5.40 16.38
C GLY A 18 -7.12 -6.37 15.55
N THR A 19 -5.83 -6.07 15.44
CA THR A 19 -4.90 -6.71 14.48
C THR A 19 -3.85 -7.64 15.10
N GLY A 20 -3.80 -7.74 16.42
CA GLY A 20 -2.79 -8.55 17.14
C GLY A 20 -3.17 -10.02 17.30
N ILE A 21 -2.43 -10.74 18.15
CA ILE A 21 -2.60 -12.19 18.44
C ILE A 21 -3.97 -12.57 19.07
N ARG A 22 -4.82 -11.60 19.40
CA ARG A 22 -6.22 -11.79 19.85
C ARG A 22 -7.23 -11.00 18.99
N GLY A 23 -6.79 -10.58 17.80
CA GLY A 23 -7.54 -9.77 16.86
C GLY A 23 -8.35 -10.58 15.86
N THR A 24 -8.84 -9.91 14.82
CA THR A 24 -9.55 -10.49 13.68
C THR A 24 -8.64 -10.49 12.47
N THR A 25 -8.34 -11.68 11.92
CA THR A 25 -7.48 -11.85 10.75
C THR A 25 -8.24 -12.57 9.64
N ILE A 26 -8.20 -12.02 8.42
CA ILE A 26 -8.59 -12.70 7.19
C ILE A 26 -7.29 -13.12 6.49
N GLU A 27 -7.01 -14.42 6.42
CA GLU A 27 -5.79 -14.95 5.80
C GLU A 27 -6.03 -16.10 4.80
N SER A 28 -5.20 -16.16 3.77
CA SER A 28 -5.11 -17.24 2.78
C SER A 28 -3.69 -17.28 2.20
N ASP A 29 -3.36 -18.29 1.40
CA ASP A 29 -2.01 -18.53 0.88
C ASP A 29 -1.97 -18.72 -0.65
N ASP A 30 -2.87 -18.06 -1.38
CA ASP A 30 -2.88 -18.06 -2.85
C ASP A 30 -1.99 -16.96 -3.46
N ASN A 31 -1.64 -17.13 -4.74
CA ASN A 31 -0.73 -16.24 -5.49
C ASN A 31 -1.28 -15.86 -6.88
N GLY A 32 -0.72 -14.78 -7.45
CA GLY A 32 -1.03 -14.25 -8.77
C GLY A 32 -2.06 -13.11 -8.76
N ASP A 33 -2.04 -12.33 -9.83
CA ASP A 33 -2.59 -10.96 -9.94
C ASP A 33 -4.11 -10.82 -9.72
N ASN A 34 -4.86 -11.95 -9.74
CA ASN A 34 -6.31 -12.00 -9.53
C ASN A 34 -6.69 -12.84 -8.28
N ASN A 35 -5.74 -13.12 -7.40
CA ASN A 35 -5.90 -13.97 -6.21
C ASN A 35 -5.74 -13.29 -4.82
N PRO A 36 -5.98 -11.98 -4.59
CA PRO A 36 -5.90 -11.39 -3.25
C PRO A 36 -6.73 -12.13 -2.18
N VAL A 37 -6.30 -12.01 -0.93
CA VAL A 37 -7.03 -12.57 0.24
C VAL A 37 -8.36 -11.83 0.47
N PHE A 38 -8.35 -10.50 0.34
CA PHE A 38 -9.54 -9.65 0.41
C PHE A 38 -9.63 -8.74 -0.82
N ILE A 39 -10.80 -8.68 -1.46
CA ILE A 39 -11.07 -7.81 -2.62
C ILE A 39 -12.28 -6.92 -2.32
N SER A 40 -12.13 -5.61 -2.53
CA SER A 40 -13.17 -4.60 -2.36
C SER A 40 -13.43 -3.84 -3.66
N HIS A 41 -14.48 -4.24 -4.38
CA HIS A 41 -14.91 -3.59 -5.63
C HIS A 41 -15.71 -2.28 -5.48
N PRO A 42 -16.63 -2.10 -4.50
CA PRO A 42 -17.55 -0.97 -4.50
C PRO A 42 -17.06 0.23 -3.68
N ASP A 43 -17.71 1.37 -3.91
CA ASP A 43 -17.45 2.63 -3.22
C ASP A 43 -17.89 2.64 -1.75
N ASN A 44 -17.30 3.56 -0.97
CA ASN A 44 -17.65 3.88 0.42
C ASN A 44 -17.46 2.69 1.40
N ILE A 45 -16.46 1.84 1.16
CA ILE A 45 -16.13 0.73 2.06
C ILE A 45 -15.27 1.21 3.22
N VAL A 46 -15.59 0.74 4.44
CA VAL A 46 -14.82 1.04 5.64
C VAL A 46 -14.41 -0.25 6.32
N ALA A 47 -13.12 -0.39 6.65
CA ALA A 47 -12.63 -1.47 7.50
C ALA A 47 -11.91 -0.90 8.73
N LYS A 48 -12.16 -1.49 9.90
CA LYS A 48 -11.62 -1.06 11.19
C LYS A 48 -11.09 -2.26 11.97
N GLY A 49 -9.83 -2.21 12.41
CA GLY A 49 -9.27 -3.20 13.34
C GLY A 49 -9.25 -4.64 12.81
N ILE A 50 -8.98 -4.82 11.51
CA ILE A 50 -8.87 -6.13 10.84
C ILE A 50 -7.47 -6.28 10.26
N ALA A 51 -6.87 -7.46 10.44
CA ALA A 51 -5.66 -7.87 9.75
C ALA A 51 -6.01 -8.63 8.46
N PHE A 52 -5.33 -8.31 7.37
CA PHE A 52 -5.37 -9.02 6.09
C PHE A 52 -3.99 -9.59 5.84
N LYS A 53 -3.87 -10.89 5.59
CA LYS A 53 -2.57 -11.57 5.55
C LYS A 53 -2.50 -12.62 4.44
N ASN A 54 -1.57 -12.45 3.51
CA ASN A 54 -1.25 -13.48 2.53
C ASN A 54 -0.01 -14.27 2.98
N ASN A 55 -0.20 -15.58 3.16
CA ASN A 55 0.82 -16.49 3.68
C ASN A 55 1.69 -17.14 2.61
N TYR A 56 1.33 -17.04 1.31
CA TYR A 56 1.93 -17.83 0.22
C TYR A 56 3.47 -17.84 0.25
N SER A 57 4.07 -16.65 0.32
CA SER A 57 5.52 -16.48 0.22
C SER A 57 6.30 -16.82 1.50
N TYR A 58 5.64 -16.98 2.65
CA TYR A 58 6.32 -17.15 3.93
C TYR A 58 6.96 -18.56 4.08
N PRO A 59 8.15 -18.68 4.69
CA PRO A 59 8.87 -19.96 4.80
C PRO A 59 8.06 -21.10 5.45
N ASP A 60 7.23 -20.76 6.43
CA ASP A 60 6.45 -21.72 7.21
C ASP A 60 5.24 -22.30 6.44
N ASN A 61 4.88 -21.75 5.26
CA ASN A 61 3.75 -22.22 4.46
C ASN A 61 4.05 -23.53 3.67
N GLY A 62 5.12 -24.25 4.02
CA GLY A 62 5.49 -25.55 3.44
C GLY A 62 6.00 -25.51 2.00
N ILE A 63 6.00 -24.35 1.34
CA ILE A 63 6.48 -24.20 -0.04
C ILE A 63 8.01 -24.23 -0.04
N LYS A 64 8.58 -25.24 -0.71
CA LYS A 64 10.04 -25.48 -0.75
C LYS A 64 10.76 -24.51 -1.71
N ALA A 65 10.85 -23.25 -1.30
CA ALA A 65 11.85 -22.33 -1.81
C ALA A 65 13.26 -22.88 -1.55
N LYS A 66 14.15 -22.75 -2.54
CA LYS A 66 15.58 -23.12 -2.38
C LYS A 66 16.26 -22.26 -1.30
N ASP A 67 15.86 -20.99 -1.24
CA ASP A 67 16.44 -19.95 -0.40
C ASP A 67 15.43 -19.47 0.68
N GLY A 68 14.51 -20.36 1.09
CA GLY A 68 13.57 -20.15 2.20
C GLY A 68 12.30 -19.34 1.90
N ILE A 69 12.31 -18.44 0.92
CA ILE A 69 11.17 -17.57 0.56
C ILE A 69 10.81 -17.68 -0.93
N VAL A 70 9.52 -17.56 -1.29
CA VAL A 70 9.08 -17.45 -2.71
C VAL A 70 8.69 -16.01 -3.02
N LEU A 71 9.52 -15.30 -3.78
CA LEU A 71 9.16 -13.99 -4.35
C LEU A 71 8.21 -14.21 -5.54
N LYS A 72 6.93 -13.88 -5.33
CA LYS A 72 5.85 -13.89 -6.33
C LYS A 72 4.69 -13.04 -5.82
N GLN A 73 3.93 -12.44 -6.72
CA GLN A 73 2.71 -11.67 -6.44
C GLN A 73 1.75 -12.44 -5.51
N ALA A 74 1.48 -11.90 -4.32
CA ALA A 74 0.71 -12.57 -3.27
C ALA A 74 -0.02 -11.54 -2.38
N SER A 75 -1.03 -10.88 -2.95
CA SER A 75 -1.71 -9.76 -2.29
C SER A 75 -2.56 -10.17 -1.09
N ALA A 76 -2.50 -9.37 -0.03
CA ALA A 76 -3.42 -9.45 1.11
C ALA A 76 -4.72 -8.69 0.81
N VAL A 77 -4.64 -7.53 0.15
CA VAL A 77 -5.79 -6.68 -0.18
C VAL A 77 -5.73 -6.18 -1.62
N GLN A 78 -6.89 -6.12 -2.27
CA GLN A 78 -7.16 -5.26 -3.43
C GLN A 78 -8.37 -4.37 -3.12
N VAL A 79 -8.26 -3.08 -3.42
CA VAL A 79 -9.33 -2.09 -3.23
C VAL A 79 -9.40 -1.15 -4.43
N GLU A 80 -10.58 -1.01 -5.03
CA GLU A 80 -10.73 -0.34 -6.34
C GLU A 80 -11.93 0.63 -6.50
N GLY A 81 -12.75 0.79 -5.46
CA GLY A 81 -13.91 1.71 -5.42
C GLY A 81 -13.60 3.04 -4.72
N ASP A 82 -14.33 4.11 -5.04
CA ASP A 82 -14.06 5.45 -4.48
C ASP A 82 -14.42 5.55 -2.99
N ARG A 83 -13.73 6.44 -2.26
CA ARG A 83 -14.00 6.73 -0.83
C ARG A 83 -13.87 5.51 0.11
N CYS A 84 -12.86 4.66 -0.08
CA CYS A 84 -12.61 3.54 0.84
C CYS A 84 -11.64 3.93 1.97
N ALA A 85 -11.96 3.57 3.22
CA ALA A 85 -11.16 3.93 4.40
C ALA A 85 -10.79 2.73 5.27
N PHE A 86 -9.55 2.73 5.79
CA PHE A 86 -8.99 1.67 6.62
C PHE A 86 -8.43 2.28 7.91
N PHE A 87 -8.95 1.84 9.06
CA PHE A 87 -8.60 2.39 10.37
C PHE A 87 -8.01 1.31 11.28
N LYS A 88 -6.75 1.47 11.71
CA LYS A 88 -6.07 0.51 12.61
C LYS A 88 -6.05 -0.93 12.06
N CYS A 89 -6.08 -1.06 10.74
CA CYS A 89 -5.98 -2.34 10.04
C CYS A 89 -4.52 -2.75 9.84
N ALA A 90 -4.29 -4.02 9.56
CA ALA A 90 -2.95 -4.54 9.26
C ALA A 90 -2.93 -5.27 7.90
N PHE A 91 -1.85 -5.13 7.16
CA PHE A 91 -1.67 -5.68 5.82
C PHE A 91 -0.33 -6.41 5.80
N HIS A 92 -0.33 -7.73 5.73
CA HIS A 92 0.87 -8.56 5.79
C HIS A 92 1.05 -9.40 4.53
N GLY A 93 2.21 -9.28 3.90
CA GLY A 93 2.60 -10.09 2.74
C GLY A 93 4.10 -10.06 2.53
N ILE A 94 4.53 -10.34 1.31
CA ILE A 94 5.93 -10.26 0.86
C ILE A 94 5.98 -9.43 -0.41
N GLN A 95 5.44 -9.94 -1.52
CA GLN A 95 5.36 -9.22 -2.78
C GLN A 95 3.90 -8.84 -3.11
N ASP A 96 3.68 -7.64 -3.63
CA ASP A 96 2.37 -7.13 -4.07
C ASP A 96 1.31 -7.10 -2.93
N THR A 97 1.71 -6.73 -1.71
CA THR A 97 0.87 -6.94 -0.49
C THR A 97 -0.45 -6.16 -0.48
N LEU A 98 -0.42 -4.87 -0.79
CA LEU A 98 -1.58 -3.98 -0.84
C LEU A 98 -1.75 -3.43 -2.26
N TYR A 99 -2.71 -3.99 -3.00
CA TYR A 99 -3.14 -3.49 -4.30
C TYR A 99 -4.12 -2.32 -4.09
N ASP A 100 -3.54 -1.15 -3.90
CA ASP A 100 -4.18 0.16 -3.80
C ASP A 100 -4.62 0.60 -5.20
N LYS A 101 -5.60 -0.12 -5.76
CA LYS A 101 -5.81 -0.23 -7.21
C LYS A 101 -6.41 1.01 -7.84
N SER A 102 -7.53 1.56 -7.34
CA SER A 102 -8.18 2.75 -7.93
C SER A 102 -9.21 3.36 -6.97
N GLY A 103 -9.57 4.62 -7.18
CA GLY A 103 -10.45 5.38 -6.27
C GLY A 103 -9.67 6.23 -5.27
N ARG A 104 -10.35 6.99 -4.40
CA ARG A 104 -9.72 7.78 -3.32
C ARG A 104 -9.74 7.00 -2.02
N HIS A 105 -8.56 6.78 -1.42
CA HIS A 105 -8.45 5.97 -0.20
C HIS A 105 -7.78 6.70 0.96
N TYR A 106 -8.13 6.28 2.17
CA TYR A 106 -7.59 6.84 3.40
C TYR A 106 -7.25 5.74 4.40
N PHE A 107 -5.96 5.52 4.60
CA PHE A 107 -5.41 4.56 5.56
C PHE A 107 -4.93 5.36 6.78
N LYS A 108 -5.45 5.05 7.97
CA LYS A 108 -5.13 5.76 9.22
C LYS A 108 -4.73 4.80 10.32
N GLU A 109 -3.57 5.05 10.93
CA GLU A 109 -3.02 4.26 12.05
C GLU A 109 -2.85 2.75 11.71
N CYS A 110 -2.68 2.44 10.41
CA CYS A 110 -2.55 1.07 9.91
C CYS A 110 -1.10 0.55 9.95
N PHE A 111 -0.93 -0.76 9.96
CA PHE A 111 0.37 -1.44 9.80
C PHE A 111 0.47 -2.09 8.43
N ILE A 112 1.51 -1.81 7.65
CA ILE A 112 1.71 -2.37 6.30
C ILE A 112 3.10 -3.00 6.24
N GLU A 113 3.16 -4.30 5.97
CA GLU A 113 4.40 -5.09 5.97
C GLU A 113 4.57 -5.89 4.67
N GLY A 114 5.72 -5.72 4.03
CA GLY A 114 6.11 -6.43 2.81
C GLY A 114 7.56 -6.22 2.43
N SER A 115 7.92 -6.72 1.25
CA SER A 115 9.29 -6.80 0.72
C SER A 115 9.42 -6.05 -0.61
N VAL A 116 8.66 -6.46 -1.62
CA VAL A 116 8.78 -5.98 -3.01
C VAL A 116 7.42 -5.45 -3.43
N ASP A 117 7.41 -4.26 -4.03
CA ASP A 117 6.24 -3.70 -4.71
C ASP A 117 4.98 -3.68 -3.81
N PHE A 118 5.17 -3.52 -2.50
CA PHE A 118 4.18 -4.00 -1.54
C PHE A 118 3.04 -3.03 -1.23
N ILE A 119 3.14 -1.78 -1.69
CA ILE A 119 2.02 -0.85 -1.89
C ILE A 119 2.00 -0.46 -3.37
N TYR A 120 1.01 -0.90 -4.14
CA TYR A 120 1.04 -0.78 -5.59
C TYR A 120 -0.33 -0.49 -6.20
N GLY A 121 -0.35 0.02 -7.44
CA GLY A 121 -1.59 0.35 -8.15
C GLY A 121 -1.81 1.85 -8.42
N VAL A 122 -3.08 2.20 -8.64
CA VAL A 122 -3.51 3.51 -9.16
C VAL A 122 -4.65 4.18 -8.38
N ALA A 123 -4.72 3.99 -7.06
CA ALA A 123 -5.55 4.82 -6.18
C ALA A 123 -4.95 6.20 -5.90
N GLN A 124 -5.76 7.12 -5.39
CA GLN A 124 -5.37 8.44 -4.87
C GLN A 124 -5.48 8.38 -3.33
N SER A 125 -4.34 8.20 -2.65
CA SER A 125 -4.35 7.66 -1.28
C SER A 125 -3.52 8.48 -0.30
N ILE A 126 -4.00 8.57 0.94
CA ILE A 126 -3.24 9.08 2.09
C ILE A 126 -3.05 7.98 3.13
N TYR A 127 -1.84 7.92 3.70
CA TYR A 127 -1.39 6.94 4.69
C TYR A 127 -1.01 7.65 6.01
N GLU A 128 -2.01 8.19 6.72
CA GLU A 128 -1.79 8.99 7.93
C GLU A 128 -1.40 8.11 9.14
N LYS A 129 -0.25 8.39 9.77
CA LYS A 129 0.25 7.70 10.98
C LYS A 129 0.38 6.18 10.80
N CYS A 130 0.50 5.71 9.57
CA CYS A 130 0.73 4.31 9.28
C CYS A 130 2.18 3.90 9.59
N ILE A 131 2.37 2.66 10.02
CA ILE A 131 3.68 2.04 10.17
C ILE A 131 3.94 1.19 8.92
N VAL A 132 4.96 1.56 8.15
CA VAL A 132 5.41 0.82 6.97
C VAL A 132 6.66 0.02 7.34
N SER A 133 6.62 -1.30 7.15
CA SER A 133 7.65 -2.24 7.62
C SER A 133 8.21 -3.09 6.49
N VAL A 134 9.43 -2.80 6.07
CA VAL A 134 10.14 -3.62 5.06
C VAL A 134 10.65 -4.91 5.73
N ASN A 135 10.21 -6.08 5.25
CA ASN A 135 10.51 -7.38 5.85
C ASN A 135 11.53 -8.24 5.08
N ILE A 136 11.96 -7.86 3.87
CA ILE A 136 12.87 -8.68 3.03
C ILE A 136 14.16 -9.08 3.76
N GLY A 137 14.77 -8.15 4.50
CA GLY A 137 16.01 -8.40 5.24
C GLY A 137 15.90 -9.42 6.38
N LYS A 138 14.69 -9.82 6.78
CA LYS A 138 14.44 -10.94 7.71
C LYS A 138 14.66 -12.31 7.04
N PHE A 139 14.49 -12.37 5.72
CA PHE A 139 14.47 -13.62 4.94
C PHE A 139 15.65 -13.72 3.98
N LEU A 140 15.96 -12.64 3.25
CA LEU A 140 17.07 -12.52 2.31
C LEU A 140 17.87 -11.24 2.60
N PRO A 141 18.84 -11.28 3.54
CA PRO A 141 19.57 -10.09 4.01
C PRO A 141 20.39 -9.32 2.96
N THR A 142 20.55 -9.87 1.76
CA THR A 142 21.29 -9.27 0.64
C THR A 142 20.40 -8.67 -0.44
N LEU A 143 19.07 -8.69 -0.29
CA LEU A 143 18.13 -8.05 -1.21
C LEU A 143 17.57 -6.76 -0.60
N SER A 144 17.49 -5.72 -1.43
CA SER A 144 16.68 -4.54 -1.15
C SER A 144 15.18 -4.85 -1.32
N GLY A 145 14.36 -4.04 -0.67
CA GLY A 145 12.91 -4.03 -0.87
C GLY A 145 12.46 -2.77 -1.61
N PHE A 146 11.22 -2.77 -2.09
CA PHE A 146 10.59 -1.63 -2.75
C PHE A 146 9.26 -1.35 -2.06
N ILE A 147 9.09 -0.13 -1.54
CA ILE A 147 7.89 0.21 -0.76
C ILE A 147 6.69 0.47 -1.69
N THR A 148 6.91 1.19 -2.80
CA THR A 148 5.84 1.61 -3.70
C THR A 148 6.09 1.19 -5.15
N ALA A 149 5.19 0.37 -5.72
CA ALA A 149 5.14 0.00 -7.15
C ALA A 149 3.86 0.53 -7.82
N GLN A 150 3.62 1.80 -7.52
CA GLN A 150 2.48 2.59 -7.89
C GLN A 150 2.57 2.92 -9.42
N GLY A 151 1.50 3.28 -10.17
CA GLY A 151 1.66 3.23 -11.65
C GLY A 151 0.66 3.91 -12.59
N LYS A 152 0.66 5.26 -12.65
CA LYS A 152 -0.16 6.01 -13.61
C LYS A 152 0.69 6.80 -14.62
N ARG A 153 0.08 7.78 -15.31
CA ARG A 153 0.51 8.22 -16.67
C ARG A 153 0.19 9.65 -17.10
N ALA A 154 -0.57 10.45 -16.34
CA ALA A 154 -0.95 11.82 -16.71
C ALA A 154 -1.43 12.63 -15.48
N PRO A 155 -1.48 13.97 -15.46
CA PRO A 155 -1.89 14.72 -14.26
C PRO A 155 -3.30 14.40 -13.73
N GLN A 156 -4.28 14.28 -14.63
CA GLN A 156 -5.65 13.81 -14.30
C GLN A 156 -5.72 12.31 -13.97
N ASP A 157 -4.73 11.54 -14.40
CA ASP A 157 -4.44 10.20 -13.93
C ASP A 157 -3.25 10.23 -12.92
N THR A 158 -3.06 11.23 -12.05
CA THR A 158 -2.08 11.32 -10.92
C THR A 158 -0.67 10.62 -11.01
N ASN A 159 0.00 10.30 -9.87
CA ASN A 159 1.16 9.36 -9.63
C ASN A 159 2.54 9.47 -10.34
N ASP A 160 3.62 8.98 -9.67
CA ASP A 160 4.36 7.73 -10.04
C ASP A 160 5.28 7.14 -8.91
N VAL A 161 6.25 6.24 -9.20
CA VAL A 161 6.84 5.04 -8.46
C VAL A 161 8.26 5.12 -7.80
N ILE A 162 8.63 4.36 -6.72
CA ILE A 162 10.07 4.32 -6.26
C ILE A 162 10.59 3.15 -5.34
N GLU A 163 11.89 2.77 -5.45
CA GLU A 163 12.92 2.58 -4.35
C GLU A 163 14.38 2.75 -4.92
N PRO A 164 15.53 2.04 -4.73
CA PRO A 164 16.89 2.69 -4.80
C PRO A 164 17.46 3.24 -6.16
N PRO A 165 18.46 4.18 -6.25
CA PRO A 165 19.30 4.87 -5.23
C PRO A 165 18.58 5.89 -4.32
N ALA A 166 17.97 5.33 -3.27
CA ALA A 166 16.67 5.75 -2.74
C ALA A 166 15.55 5.98 -3.79
N TRP A 167 15.88 6.11 -5.10
CA TRP A 167 14.96 6.47 -6.18
C TRP A 167 15.25 5.72 -7.54
N ASP A 168 14.32 4.92 -8.12
CA ASP A 168 14.51 3.95 -9.25
C ASP A 168 13.64 4.30 -10.48
N ASP A 169 14.12 4.01 -11.70
CA ASP A 169 13.46 4.30 -12.98
C ASP A 169 12.93 3.06 -13.73
N TRP A 170 13.10 1.85 -13.20
CA TRP A 170 12.86 0.55 -13.87
C TRP A 170 13.63 0.42 -15.21
N ASN A 171 14.85 0.97 -15.28
CA ASN A 171 15.69 1.04 -16.48
C ASN A 171 14.98 1.77 -17.65
N ARG A 172 14.27 2.85 -17.34
CA ARG A 172 13.52 3.71 -18.27
C ARG A 172 13.97 5.19 -18.26
N THR A 173 15.28 5.43 -18.25
CA THR A 173 15.96 6.75 -18.19
C THR A 173 15.38 7.90 -19.06
N VAL A 174 14.58 7.60 -20.09
CA VAL A 174 13.83 8.60 -20.88
C VAL A 174 12.62 9.21 -20.16
N HIS A 175 12.16 8.63 -19.05
CA HIS A 175 10.95 9.01 -18.31
C HIS A 175 11.21 9.73 -16.96
N GLU A 176 12.48 9.99 -16.59
CA GLU A 176 12.83 10.62 -15.29
C GLU A 176 12.14 11.98 -15.01
N LYS A 177 11.71 12.65 -16.08
CA LYS A 177 10.96 13.91 -16.08
C LYS A 177 9.45 13.75 -15.83
N ASP A 178 8.89 12.62 -16.26
CA ASP A 178 7.45 12.40 -16.46
C ASP A 178 6.74 12.06 -15.14
N PHE A 179 7.46 11.44 -14.21
CA PHE A 179 7.00 11.06 -12.87
C PHE A 179 7.38 12.08 -11.76
N THR A 180 6.85 11.96 -10.53
CA THR A 180 7.04 12.98 -9.47
C THR A 180 7.20 12.41 -8.07
N TYR A 181 8.26 12.83 -7.38
CA TYR A 181 8.57 12.44 -6.00
C TYR A 181 9.16 13.57 -5.21
N VAL A 182 8.89 13.55 -3.91
CA VAL A 182 9.33 14.57 -2.97
C VAL A 182 9.54 13.90 -1.61
N GLU A 183 10.64 14.23 -0.96
CA GLU A 183 10.79 14.04 0.47
C GLU A 183 10.67 15.40 1.14
N ALA A 184 9.81 15.50 2.16
CA ALA A 184 9.63 16.71 2.94
C ALA A 184 9.69 16.36 4.43
N GLU A 185 10.56 17.06 5.16
CA GLU A 185 10.70 16.98 6.63
C GLU A 185 10.94 15.56 7.21
N ASN A 186 11.36 14.61 6.36
CA ASN A 186 11.80 13.28 6.77
C ASN A 186 12.95 13.37 7.79
N TYR A 187 12.93 12.47 8.78
CA TYR A 187 13.94 12.38 9.83
C TYR A 187 14.40 10.93 10.07
N GLY A 188 15.57 10.77 10.68
CA GLY A 188 16.18 9.46 10.98
C GLY A 188 17.31 9.06 10.03
N PRO A 189 17.94 7.88 10.25
CA PRO A 189 19.21 7.52 9.60
C PRO A 189 19.18 7.48 8.06
N GLY A 190 18.04 7.09 7.48
CA GLY A 190 17.88 7.00 6.02
C GLY A 190 17.97 8.34 5.28
N VAL A 191 17.76 9.47 5.97
CA VAL A 191 17.80 10.82 5.35
C VAL A 191 19.20 11.21 4.90
N ALA A 192 20.25 10.68 5.56
CA ALA A 192 21.64 10.96 5.21
C ALA A 192 22.16 10.21 3.97
N ALA A 193 21.37 9.29 3.39
CA ALA A 193 21.76 8.54 2.20
C ALA A 193 21.70 9.40 0.92
N LYS A 194 22.57 9.12 -0.06
CA LYS A 194 22.54 9.80 -1.37
C LYS A 194 21.25 9.45 -2.12
N ARG A 195 20.59 10.48 -2.68
CA ARG A 195 19.45 10.35 -3.59
C ARG A 195 19.94 10.35 -5.05
N VAL A 196 19.09 9.93 -5.99
CA VAL A 196 19.27 10.27 -7.42
C VAL A 196 19.21 11.78 -7.66
N GLY A 197 19.75 12.22 -8.79
CA GLY A 197 19.73 13.63 -9.20
C GLY A 197 18.36 14.17 -9.64
N TRP A 198 17.34 13.31 -9.78
CA TRP A 198 16.02 13.64 -10.32
C TRP A 198 14.86 13.66 -9.30
N VAL A 199 15.13 13.47 -8.00
CA VAL A 199 14.11 13.75 -6.96
C VAL A 199 13.69 15.21 -7.05
N LYS A 200 12.37 15.47 -7.05
CA LYS A 200 11.85 16.83 -7.19
C LYS A 200 11.80 17.49 -5.81
N ASN A 201 12.23 18.75 -5.75
CA ASN A 201 12.04 19.60 -4.58
C ASN A 201 10.83 20.50 -4.89
N LEU A 202 9.74 20.36 -4.13
CA LEU A 202 8.56 21.20 -4.24
C LEU A 202 8.58 22.31 -3.19
N THR A 203 7.90 23.43 -3.46
CA THR A 203 7.61 24.43 -2.42
C THR A 203 6.55 23.88 -1.45
N GLU A 204 6.47 24.48 -0.25
CA GLU A 204 5.40 24.21 0.72
C GLU A 204 4.00 24.29 0.09
N SER A 205 3.76 25.32 -0.75
CA SER A 205 2.49 25.52 -1.46
C SER A 205 2.15 24.44 -2.51
N GLU A 206 3.14 23.64 -2.91
CA GLU A 206 2.99 22.52 -3.82
C GLU A 206 2.92 21.19 -3.07
N LEU A 207 3.70 21.03 -1.99
CA LEU A 207 3.62 19.90 -1.05
C LEU A 207 2.22 19.75 -0.47
N LEU A 208 1.62 20.85 -0.01
CA LEU A 208 0.27 20.87 0.59
C LEU A 208 -0.81 20.31 -0.33
N LYS A 209 -0.59 20.28 -1.66
CA LYS A 209 -1.52 19.67 -2.63
C LYS A 209 -1.58 18.14 -2.56
N TYR A 210 -0.61 17.51 -1.89
CA TYR A 210 -0.45 16.06 -1.79
C TYR A 210 -0.48 15.54 -0.35
N VAL A 211 -0.07 16.35 0.64
CA VAL A 211 -0.01 15.95 2.06
C VAL A 211 -1.22 16.40 2.89
N ASP A 212 -2.00 17.38 2.43
CA ASP A 212 -3.26 17.75 3.09
C ASP A 212 -4.35 16.70 2.85
N VAL A 213 -5.19 16.47 3.85
CA VAL A 213 -6.27 15.47 3.78
C VAL A 213 -7.28 15.76 2.66
N GLY A 214 -7.45 17.03 2.27
CA GLY A 214 -8.25 17.45 1.12
C GLY A 214 -7.80 16.89 -0.23
N TYR A 215 -6.57 16.35 -0.34
CA TYR A 215 -6.15 15.58 -1.51
C TYR A 215 -7.08 14.38 -1.78
N VAL A 216 -7.57 13.72 -0.72
CA VAL A 216 -8.57 12.64 -0.84
C VAL A 216 -9.97 13.09 -0.43
N ASP A 217 -10.07 14.06 0.49
CA ASP A 217 -11.32 14.49 1.14
C ASP A 217 -11.92 15.81 0.59
N GLY A 218 -11.62 16.17 -0.65
CA GLY A 218 -12.09 17.42 -1.27
C GLY A 218 -13.63 17.62 -1.37
N ASP A 219 -14.41 16.55 -1.18
CA ASP A 219 -15.89 16.57 -1.05
C ASP A 219 -16.38 16.25 0.38
N GLY A 220 -15.47 16.20 1.36
CA GLY A 220 -15.73 16.01 2.79
C GLY A 220 -16.41 14.69 3.12
N TRP A 221 -16.00 13.59 2.52
CA TRP A 221 -16.55 12.25 2.75
C TRP A 221 -16.06 11.59 4.03
N LEU A 222 -14.84 11.87 4.50
CA LEU A 222 -14.31 11.32 5.76
C LEU A 222 -15.19 11.72 6.95
N ALA A 223 -15.68 12.96 6.95
CA ALA A 223 -16.63 13.49 7.94
C ALA A 223 -18.06 12.89 7.85
N LYS A 224 -18.33 12.03 6.85
CA LYS A 224 -19.62 11.33 6.64
C LYS A 224 -19.54 9.82 6.91
N LEU A 225 -18.37 9.30 7.27
CA LEU A 225 -18.19 7.88 7.61
C LEU A 225 -18.94 7.52 8.91
N PRO A 226 -19.26 6.23 9.15
CA PRO A 226 -19.77 5.78 10.44
C PRO A 226 -18.82 6.19 11.58
N ASN A 227 -19.35 6.57 12.75
CA ASN A 227 -18.54 6.94 13.90
C ASN A 227 -17.62 5.78 14.32
N VAL A 228 -16.30 6.01 14.26
CA VAL A 228 -15.22 5.00 14.41
C VAL A 228 -14.67 4.96 15.83
#